data_AF-A0A534IHV4-F1
#
_entry.id   AF-A0A534IHV4-F1
#
_cell.length_a   1.000
_cell.length_b   1.000
_cell.length_c   1.000
_cell.angle_alpha   90.00
_cell.angle_beta   90.00
_cell.angle_gamma   90.00
#
_symmetry.space_group_name_H-M   'P 1'
#
loop_
_entity.id
_entity.type
_entity.pdbx_description
1 polymer ?
#
loop_
_entity_poly.entity_id
_entity_poly.type
_entity_poly.pdbx_seq_one_letter_code
_entity_poly.pdbx_strand_id
1 'polypeptide(L)'
;MARRIVKPDGTFCSSCGNAVDASAGICYTCGQPFEGAAAGAACPNCGRAVEATEAICPVCGTDLPRAPTGPIPADPPGNQKNLVEEIQAFRGERRENPGGAAADPNGPPETEQSLLAELESLWKLAEPFEQVVLARRKRLEQMDRLIAAARRRVRELGDSGIPAEVREREELKRQVQEVLLEREEILKIEYGIAEMERIYRNIITTQQQELRSKEDALKARLEGFRKEIGMRDAERQAIADREQELERRERALQEKLAKLEDRTSAPAAVTPPPNPVGEGEAVTREQWLAAQRDIQDALLKLRGTAEGEIILPTAEGLRDLRMRVTELEELLEKNAEEQGRLEAEVAELRKWDPTLREVLAEIDDLLGKLPDADIKKFARSESFKKYSELMERLGL
;
A
#
# COMPACT_ATOMS: atom_id res chain seq x y z
N MET A 1 -17.19 -26.48 20.46
CA MET A 1 -18.16 -25.64 19.71
C MET A 1 -17.49 -24.32 19.40
N ALA A 2 -17.50 -23.90 18.13
CA ALA A 2 -16.89 -22.64 17.71
C ALA A 2 -17.98 -21.59 17.44
N ARG A 3 -17.60 -20.32 17.45
CA ARG A 3 -18.46 -19.19 17.05
C ARG A 3 -17.81 -18.46 15.88
N ARG A 4 -18.65 -17.81 15.07
CA ARG A 4 -18.21 -16.92 14.00
C ARG A 4 -17.98 -15.52 14.57
N ILE A 5 -16.74 -15.07 14.55
CA ILE A 5 -16.36 -13.72 14.97
C ILE A 5 -16.47 -12.81 13.76
N VAL A 6 -17.44 -11.90 13.78
CA VAL A 6 -17.69 -10.93 12.71
C VAL A 6 -16.91 -9.66 13.00
N LYS A 7 -16.01 -9.31 12.08
CA LYS A 7 -15.28 -8.04 12.01
C LYS A 7 -15.74 -7.27 10.76
N PRO A 8 -15.49 -5.95 10.70
CA PRO A 8 -15.66 -5.19 9.46
C PRO A 8 -14.87 -5.79 8.28
N ASP A 9 -13.73 -6.43 8.56
CA ASP A 9 -12.84 -7.00 7.53
C ASP A 9 -13.19 -8.44 7.13
N GLY A 10 -14.16 -9.10 7.78
CA GLY A 10 -14.55 -10.47 7.47
C GLY A 10 -15.00 -11.30 8.68
N THR A 11 -15.31 -12.59 8.44
CA THR A 11 -15.77 -13.54 9.46
C THR A 11 -14.68 -14.57 9.78
N PHE A 12 -14.44 -14.83 11.07
CA PHE A 12 -13.35 -15.68 11.54
C PHE A 12 -13.86 -16.76 12.52
N CYS A 13 -13.19 -17.90 12.59
CA CYS A 13 -13.51 -18.96 13.55
C CYS A 13 -12.90 -18.65 14.93
N SER A 14 -13.70 -18.62 16.00
CA SER A 14 -13.19 -18.38 17.37
C SER A 14 -12.22 -19.46 17.87
N SER A 15 -12.37 -20.70 17.38
CA SER A 15 -11.56 -21.83 17.83
C SER A 15 -10.18 -21.89 17.17
N CYS A 16 -10.08 -21.73 15.85
CA CYS A 16 -8.79 -21.78 15.14
C CYS A 16 -8.26 -20.42 14.67
N GLY A 17 -9.10 -19.40 14.54
CA GLY A 17 -8.71 -18.05 14.12
C GLY A 17 -8.69 -17.82 12.62
N ASN A 18 -8.97 -18.85 11.81
CA ASN A 18 -8.99 -18.73 10.35
C ASN A 18 -10.24 -18.03 9.84
N ALA A 19 -10.10 -17.35 8.70
CA ALA A 19 -11.22 -16.80 7.96
C ALA A 19 -12.18 -17.92 7.54
N VAL A 20 -13.48 -17.67 7.68
CA VAL A 20 -14.54 -18.61 7.34
C VAL A 20 -15.69 -17.87 6.68
N ASP A 21 -16.39 -18.54 5.77
CA ASP A 21 -17.55 -17.95 5.12
C ASP A 21 -18.67 -17.68 6.12
N ALA A 22 -19.37 -16.55 5.92
CA ALA A 22 -20.47 -16.14 6.78
C ALA A 22 -21.59 -17.18 6.87
N SER A 23 -21.78 -18.01 5.83
CA SER A 23 -22.80 -19.06 5.74
C SER A 23 -22.31 -20.47 6.13
N ALA A 24 -21.02 -20.69 6.41
CA ALA A 24 -20.49 -22.01 6.68
C ALA A 24 -21.06 -22.61 7.99
N GLY A 25 -21.57 -23.84 7.97
CA GLY A 25 -22.07 -24.51 9.18
C GLY A 25 -20.98 -25.07 10.10
N ILE A 26 -19.79 -25.33 9.53
CA ILE A 26 -18.65 -25.97 10.20
C ILE A 26 -17.37 -25.26 9.73
N CYS A 27 -16.38 -25.13 10.61
CA CYS A 27 -15.06 -24.64 10.21
C CYS A 27 -14.30 -25.70 9.42
N TYR A 28 -13.97 -25.43 8.15
CA TYR A 28 -13.20 -26.36 7.32
C TYR A 28 -11.79 -26.65 7.84
N THR A 29 -11.19 -25.77 8.65
CA THR A 29 -9.85 -25.99 9.21
C THR A 29 -9.86 -26.84 10.48
N CYS A 30 -10.71 -26.53 11.46
CA CYS A 30 -10.70 -27.24 12.74
C CYS A 30 -11.84 -28.25 12.93
N GLY A 31 -12.76 -28.36 11.97
CA GLY A 31 -13.87 -29.31 11.99
C GLY A 31 -14.94 -29.01 13.04
N GLN A 32 -14.86 -27.88 13.75
CA GLN A 32 -15.83 -27.52 14.78
C GLN A 32 -17.10 -26.91 14.15
N PRO A 33 -18.31 -27.34 14.56
CA PRO A 33 -19.55 -26.70 14.14
C PRO A 33 -19.70 -25.31 14.76
N PHE A 34 -20.39 -24.41 14.06
CA PHE A 34 -20.64 -23.05 14.49
C PHE A 34 -22.00 -22.91 15.19
N GLU A 35 -22.01 -22.40 16.42
CA GLU A 35 -23.24 -22.18 17.21
C GLU A 35 -23.86 -20.77 17.06
N GLY A 36 -23.26 -19.91 16.22
CA GLY A 36 -23.77 -18.56 16.00
C GLY A 36 -22.68 -17.58 15.54
N ALA A 37 -23.04 -16.31 15.45
CA ALA A 37 -22.14 -15.20 15.14
C ALA A 37 -22.07 -14.22 16.32
N ALA A 38 -20.88 -13.74 16.65
CA ALA A 38 -20.60 -12.75 17.69
C ALA A 38 -19.71 -11.63 17.12
N ALA A 39 -19.93 -10.39 17.57
CA ALA A 39 -19.04 -9.29 17.23
C ALA A 39 -17.69 -9.46 17.95
N GLY A 40 -16.59 -9.21 17.26
CA GLY A 40 -15.27 -9.29 17.88
C GLY A 40 -14.25 -8.34 17.27
N ALA A 41 -13.11 -8.25 17.94
CA ALA A 41 -12.01 -7.37 17.58
C ALA A 41 -10.75 -8.18 17.27
N ALA A 42 -9.77 -7.55 16.63
CA ALA A 42 -8.44 -8.14 16.51
C ALA A 42 -7.69 -7.98 17.83
N CYS A 43 -7.05 -9.04 18.30
CA CYS A 43 -6.10 -8.93 19.38
C CYS A 43 -4.96 -7.99 18.94
N PRO A 44 -4.62 -6.94 19.71
CA PRO A 44 -3.58 -5.99 19.35
C PRO A 44 -2.18 -6.62 19.32
N ASN A 45 -1.98 -7.75 20.00
CA ASN A 45 -0.69 -8.43 20.07
C ASN A 45 -0.52 -9.49 18.98
N CYS A 46 -1.47 -10.43 18.83
CA CYS A 46 -1.33 -11.54 17.88
C CYS A 46 -2.23 -11.43 16.64
N GLY A 47 -3.02 -10.36 16.49
CA GLY A 47 -3.91 -10.14 15.34
C GLY A 47 -5.14 -11.05 15.28
N ARG A 48 -5.22 -12.08 16.14
CA ARG A 48 -6.29 -13.08 16.11
C ARG A 48 -7.66 -12.44 16.37
N ALA A 49 -8.69 -12.94 15.70
CA ALA A 49 -10.07 -12.56 16.01
C ALA A 49 -10.46 -13.10 17.39
N VAL A 50 -10.92 -12.21 18.26
CA VAL A 50 -11.37 -12.55 19.62
C VAL A 50 -12.76 -11.93 19.84
N GLU A 51 -13.63 -12.63 20.57
CA GLU A 51 -14.96 -12.11 20.90
C GLU A 51 -14.82 -10.84 21.77
N ALA A 52 -15.67 -9.84 21.54
CA ALA A 52 -15.59 -8.56 22.26
C ALA A 52 -15.84 -8.69 23.79
N THR A 53 -16.38 -9.84 24.21
CA THR A 53 -16.66 -10.18 25.61
C THR A 53 -15.49 -10.88 26.31
N GLU A 54 -14.47 -11.35 25.58
CA GLU A 54 -13.31 -12.01 26.17
C GLU A 54 -12.33 -10.96 26.71
N ALA A 55 -11.98 -11.09 28.00
CA ALA A 55 -11.04 -10.20 28.66
C ALA A 55 -9.57 -10.56 28.38
N ILE A 56 -9.31 -11.79 27.93
CA ILE A 56 -7.96 -12.34 27.72
C ILE A 56 -7.95 -13.07 26.38
N CYS A 57 -6.96 -12.81 25.55
CA CYS A 57 -6.81 -13.52 24.29
C CYS A 57 -6.47 -15.02 24.56
N PRO A 58 -7.24 -15.97 24.00
CA PRO A 58 -7.04 -17.40 24.26
C PRO A 58 -5.75 -17.98 23.64
N VAL A 59 -5.04 -17.21 22.81
CA VAL A 59 -3.80 -17.68 22.13
C VAL A 59 -2.55 -17.06 22.69
N CYS A 60 -2.52 -15.74 22.89
CA CYS A 60 -1.33 -15.05 23.38
C CYS A 60 -1.42 -14.64 24.85
N GLY A 61 -2.57 -14.84 25.51
CA GLY A 61 -2.76 -14.48 26.92
C GLY A 61 -2.79 -12.98 27.19
N THR A 62 -2.85 -12.13 26.16
CA THR A 62 -2.88 -10.66 26.32
C THR A 62 -4.25 -10.18 26.77
N ASP A 63 -4.27 -9.29 27.76
CA ASP A 63 -5.50 -8.64 28.24
C ASP A 63 -6.10 -7.73 27.15
N LEU A 64 -7.38 -7.93 26.86
CA LEU A 64 -8.12 -7.14 25.88
C LEU A 64 -8.88 -6.01 26.59
N PRO A 65 -8.86 -4.79 26.03
CA PRO A 65 -9.64 -3.70 26.60
C PRO A 65 -11.12 -4.03 26.52
N ARG A 66 -11.78 -4.20 27.67
CA ARG A 66 -13.23 -4.44 27.73
C ARG A 66 -13.96 -3.26 27.07
N ALA A 67 -14.81 -3.57 26.08
CA ALA A 67 -15.82 -2.62 25.66
C ALA A 67 -16.76 -2.35 26.85
N PRO A 68 -17.03 -1.09 27.22
CA PRO A 68 -17.97 -0.79 28.29
C PRO A 68 -19.39 -1.20 27.85
N THR A 69 -19.88 -2.31 28.39
CA THR A 69 -21.29 -2.70 28.28
C THR A 69 -22.08 -1.96 29.37
N GLY A 70 -22.68 -0.84 29.02
CA GLY A 70 -23.63 -0.11 29.87
C GLY A 70 -24.35 0.99 29.08
N PRO A 71 -25.65 1.24 29.33
CA PRO A 71 -26.38 2.30 28.66
C PRO A 71 -25.81 3.66 29.08
N ILE A 72 -25.62 4.53 28.08
CA ILE A 72 -25.19 5.92 28.25
C ILE A 72 -26.14 6.61 29.24
N PRO A 73 -25.66 7.11 30.41
CA PRO A 73 -26.45 8.04 31.21
C PRO A 73 -26.52 9.35 30.44
N ALA A 74 -27.74 9.84 30.19
CA ALA A 74 -27.93 11.19 29.73
C ALA A 74 -27.55 12.15 30.86
N ASP A 75 -26.41 12.83 30.71
CA ASP A 75 -26.05 13.94 31.59
C ASP A 75 -26.78 15.24 31.18
N PRO A 76 -27.08 16.14 32.14
CA PRO A 76 -27.93 17.31 31.96
C PRO A 76 -27.19 18.45 31.24
N PRO A 77 -27.92 19.43 30.66
CA PRO A 77 -27.31 20.51 29.90
C PRO A 77 -26.74 21.56 30.86
N GLY A 78 -25.42 21.70 30.91
CA GLY A 78 -24.81 22.83 31.60
C GLY A 78 -23.40 22.59 32.13
N ASN A 79 -22.42 22.41 31.23
CA ASN A 79 -21.05 22.87 31.44
C ASN A 79 -20.24 22.57 30.18
N GLN A 80 -20.29 23.49 29.20
CA GLN A 80 -19.24 23.56 28.19
C GLN A 80 -17.97 24.08 28.87
N LYS A 81 -17.27 23.18 29.57
CA LYS A 81 -15.86 23.39 29.85
C LYS A 81 -15.11 23.17 28.55
N ASN A 82 -14.31 24.15 28.16
CA ASN A 82 -13.58 24.16 26.90
C ASN A 82 -12.60 22.98 26.82
N LEU A 83 -13.02 21.87 26.22
CA LEU A 83 -12.16 20.71 25.92
C LEU A 83 -10.88 21.10 25.17
N VAL A 84 -10.92 22.21 24.42
CA VAL A 84 -9.76 22.74 23.69
C VAL A 84 -8.68 23.27 24.64
N GLU A 85 -9.06 23.89 25.77
CA GLU A 85 -8.11 24.38 26.77
C GLU A 85 -7.50 23.23 27.58
N GLU A 86 -8.29 22.19 27.86
CA GLU A 86 -7.82 20.98 28.54
C GLU A 86 -6.87 20.15 27.66
N ILE A 87 -7.14 20.03 26.34
CA ILE A 87 -6.25 19.39 25.37
C ILE A 87 -4.95 20.18 25.19
N GLN A 88 -4.99 21.52 25.26
CA GLN A 88 -3.81 22.37 25.19
C GLN A 88 -2.98 22.30 26.48
N ALA A 89 -3.61 22.24 27.66
CA ALA A 89 -2.94 22.01 28.94
C ALA A 89 -2.25 20.64 28.98
N PHE A 90 -2.92 19.57 28.52
CA PHE A 90 -2.35 18.23 28.44
C PHE A 90 -1.16 18.14 27.46
N ARG A 91 -1.16 18.92 26.38
CA ARG A 91 -0.02 19.03 25.44
C ARG A 91 1.12 19.88 25.99
N GLY A 92 0.83 20.86 26.85
CA GLY A 92 1.83 21.68 27.55
C GLY A 92 2.60 20.90 28.62
N GLU A 93 1.90 20.15 29.46
CA GLU A 93 2.51 19.35 30.54
C GLU A 93 3.40 18.21 30.03
N ARG A 94 3.09 17.64 28.85
CA ARG A 94 3.93 16.63 28.19
C ARG A 94 5.26 17.20 27.65
N ARG A 95 5.37 18.53 27.55
CA ARG A 95 6.57 19.23 27.09
C ARG A 95 7.57 19.51 28.22
N GLU A 96 7.12 19.49 29.47
CA GLU A 96 7.95 19.77 30.66
C GLU A 96 8.44 18.51 31.39
N ASN A 97 8.01 17.31 30.98
CA ASN A 97 8.40 16.06 31.64
C ASN A 97 8.80 14.97 30.61
N PRO A 98 10.10 14.81 30.28
CA PRO A 98 10.55 13.83 29.30
C PRO A 98 10.75 12.47 29.99
N GLY A 99 9.66 11.74 30.20
CA GLY A 99 9.69 10.44 30.89
C GLY A 99 8.78 9.36 30.31
N GLY A 100 8.18 9.57 29.13
CA GLY A 100 7.23 8.62 28.54
C GLY A 100 7.46 8.42 27.05
N ALA A 101 8.12 7.33 26.70
CA ALA A 101 8.46 6.91 25.35
C ALA A 101 7.26 6.93 24.39
N ALA A 102 7.26 7.92 23.49
CA ALA A 102 6.56 7.84 22.21
C ALA A 102 7.64 7.59 21.16
N ALA A 103 7.45 6.55 20.35
CA ALA A 103 8.33 6.20 19.25
C ALA A 103 8.47 7.39 18.28
N ASP A 104 9.71 7.82 18.10
CA ASP A 104 10.12 8.90 17.20
C ASP A 104 10.14 8.38 15.75
N PRO A 105 9.48 9.04 14.78
CA PRO A 105 9.59 8.68 13.36
C PRO A 105 10.94 9.09 12.74
N ASN A 106 11.83 9.73 13.51
CA ASN A 106 13.22 10.03 13.16
C ASN A 106 14.21 9.42 14.18
N GLY A 107 14.09 8.12 14.45
CA GLY A 107 15.18 7.38 15.08
C GLY A 107 16.47 7.55 14.25
N PRO A 108 17.65 7.67 14.90
CA PRO A 108 18.90 7.73 14.16
C PRO A 108 18.98 6.52 13.22
N PRO A 109 19.59 6.65 12.02
CA PRO A 109 19.75 5.50 11.14
C PRO A 109 20.38 4.39 11.98
N GLU A 110 19.88 3.16 11.88
CA GLU A 110 20.53 1.99 12.46
C GLU A 110 21.97 1.98 11.95
N THR A 111 22.86 2.63 12.69
CA THR A 111 24.26 2.76 12.30
C THR A 111 24.78 1.34 12.17
N GLU A 112 25.66 1.09 11.20
CA GLU A 112 26.29 -0.22 11.02
C GLU A 112 26.86 -0.76 12.34
N GLN A 113 27.23 0.12 13.27
CA GLN A 113 27.63 -0.18 14.64
C GLN A 113 26.54 -0.82 15.52
N SER A 114 25.28 -0.40 15.39
CA SER A 114 24.13 -1.02 16.08
C SER A 114 23.85 -2.42 15.53
N LEU A 115 23.85 -2.57 14.21
CA LEU A 115 23.70 -3.89 13.57
C LEU A 115 24.87 -4.83 13.90
N LEU A 116 26.10 -4.30 13.95
CA LEU A 116 27.27 -5.04 14.39
C LEU A 116 27.18 -5.42 15.88
N ALA A 117 26.66 -4.55 16.74
CA ALA A 117 26.43 -4.87 18.15
C ALA A 117 25.35 -5.94 18.34
N GLU A 118 24.27 -5.90 17.54
CA GLU A 118 23.25 -6.94 17.54
C GLU A 118 23.79 -8.28 17.02
N LEU A 119 24.55 -8.27 15.92
CA LEU A 119 25.27 -9.46 15.43
C LEU A 119 26.21 -10.00 16.50
N GLU A 120 27.00 -9.15 17.16
CA GLU A 120 27.91 -9.58 18.23
C GLU A 120 27.15 -10.15 19.45
N SER A 121 25.95 -9.65 19.74
CA SER A 121 25.07 -10.21 20.77
C SER A 121 24.51 -11.58 20.40
N LEU A 122 24.19 -11.80 19.11
CA LEU A 122 23.75 -13.10 18.59
C LEU A 122 24.89 -14.13 18.61
N TRP A 123 26.12 -13.70 18.33
CA TRP A 123 27.30 -14.58 18.46
C TRP A 123 27.58 -14.96 19.92
N LYS A 124 27.40 -14.01 20.85
CA LYS A 124 27.46 -14.28 22.29
C LYS A 124 26.37 -15.24 22.77
N LEU A 125 25.23 -15.32 22.07
CA LEU A 125 24.18 -16.30 22.34
C LEU A 125 24.50 -17.68 21.76
N ALA A 126 25.23 -17.76 20.65
CA ALA A 126 25.64 -19.02 20.04
C ALA A 126 26.77 -19.73 20.81
N GLU A 127 27.67 -18.97 21.43
CA GLU A 127 28.83 -19.51 22.17
C GLU A 127 28.43 -20.45 23.34
N PRO A 128 27.44 -20.14 24.20
CA PRO A 128 26.92 -21.08 25.19
C PRO A 128 26.39 -22.38 24.58
N PHE A 129 25.74 -22.32 23.41
CA PHE A 129 25.22 -23.51 22.74
C PHE A 129 26.35 -24.39 22.20
N GLU A 130 27.37 -23.80 21.57
CA GLU A 130 28.55 -24.54 21.12
C GLU A 130 29.30 -25.17 22.31
N GLN A 131 29.44 -24.44 23.41
CA GLN A 131 30.03 -24.97 24.65
C GLN A 131 29.24 -26.15 25.20
N VAL A 132 27.90 -26.10 25.16
CA VAL A 132 27.03 -27.21 25.58
C VAL A 132 27.19 -28.43 24.66
N VAL A 133 27.26 -28.23 23.34
CA VAL A 133 27.47 -29.32 22.38
C VAL A 133 28.85 -29.95 22.57
N LEU A 134 29.91 -29.14 22.72
CA LEU A 134 31.27 -29.62 22.96
C LEU A 134 31.41 -30.35 24.31
N ALA A 135 30.77 -29.82 25.37
CA ALA A 135 30.75 -30.46 26.68
C ALA A 135 30.04 -31.83 26.64
N ARG A 136 28.92 -31.94 25.90
CA ARG A 136 28.19 -33.20 25.71
C ARG A 136 28.99 -34.21 24.90
N ARG A 137 29.64 -33.78 23.81
CA ARG A 137 30.55 -34.62 23.03
C ARG A 137 31.70 -35.16 23.90
N LYS A 138 32.30 -34.30 24.72
CA LYS A 138 33.35 -34.69 25.68
C LYS A 138 32.82 -35.67 26.73
N ARG A 139 31.58 -35.50 27.20
CA ARG A 139 30.93 -36.44 28.12
C ARG A 139 30.71 -37.82 27.47
N LEU A 140 30.23 -37.86 26.22
CA LEU A 140 30.09 -39.11 25.45
C LEU A 140 31.44 -39.84 25.32
N GLU A 141 32.52 -39.12 24.98
CA GLU A 141 33.86 -39.71 24.91
C GLU A 141 34.34 -40.26 26.26
N GLN A 142 34.03 -39.58 27.37
CA GLN A 142 34.34 -40.06 28.71
C GLN A 142 33.54 -41.33 29.05
N MET A 143 32.25 -41.37 28.70
CA MET A 143 31.39 -42.54 28.88
C MET A 143 31.87 -43.72 28.05
N ASP A 144 32.30 -43.50 26.79
CA ASP A 144 32.86 -44.55 25.94
C ASP A 144 34.16 -45.14 26.53
N ARG A 145 35.00 -44.30 27.15
CA ARG A 145 36.21 -44.76 27.88
C ARG A 145 35.85 -45.61 29.10
N LEU A 146 34.85 -45.19 29.88
CA LEU A 146 34.36 -45.94 31.04
C LEU A 146 33.76 -47.28 30.63
N ILE A 147 32.91 -47.30 29.61
CA ILE A 147 32.34 -48.52 29.03
C ILE A 147 33.46 -49.44 28.53
N ALA A 148 34.46 -48.91 27.83
CA ALA A 148 35.58 -49.71 27.32
C ALA A 148 36.43 -50.30 28.47
N ALA A 149 36.68 -49.53 29.53
CA ALA A 149 37.41 -49.99 30.72
C ALA A 149 36.63 -51.07 31.48
N ALA A 150 35.34 -50.84 31.76
CA ALA A 150 34.46 -51.80 32.42
C ALA A 150 34.31 -53.08 31.60
N ARG A 151 34.15 -53.00 30.28
CA ARG A 151 34.12 -54.18 29.38
C ARG A 151 35.45 -54.94 29.35
N ARG A 152 36.60 -54.26 29.46
CA ARG A 152 37.91 -54.92 29.62
C ARG A 152 37.97 -55.66 30.96
N ARG A 153 37.61 -55.00 32.06
CA ARG A 153 37.60 -55.60 33.40
C ARG A 153 36.65 -56.79 33.51
N VAL A 154 35.46 -56.71 32.94
CA VAL A 154 34.49 -57.82 32.86
C VAL A 154 35.03 -59.00 32.05
N ARG A 155 35.86 -58.76 31.02
CA ARG A 155 36.54 -59.84 30.26
C ARG A 155 37.69 -60.46 31.04
N GLU A 156 38.46 -59.67 31.76
CA GLU A 156 39.55 -60.13 32.63
C GLU A 156 39.04 -60.96 33.81
N LEU A 157 37.92 -60.55 34.42
CA LEU A 157 37.21 -61.31 35.45
C LEU A 157 36.56 -62.59 34.90
N GLY A 158 36.47 -62.78 33.57
CA GLY A 158 36.16 -64.05 32.92
C GLY A 158 35.08 -64.93 33.59
N ASP A 159 35.33 -66.24 33.56
CA ASP A 159 34.55 -67.26 34.28
C ASP A 159 35.27 -67.70 35.56
N SER A 160 35.95 -66.78 36.25
CA SER A 160 36.54 -67.12 37.53
C SER A 160 35.44 -67.47 38.54
N GLY A 161 35.58 -68.62 39.19
CA GLY A 161 34.60 -69.16 40.13
C GLY A 161 34.65 -68.50 41.52
N ILE A 162 35.39 -67.41 41.69
CA ILE A 162 35.56 -66.73 42.98
C ILE A 162 34.31 -65.87 43.25
N PRO A 163 33.55 -66.10 44.34
CA PRO A 163 32.29 -65.39 44.59
C PRO A 163 32.40 -63.86 44.64
N ALA A 164 33.55 -63.32 45.04
CA ALA A 164 33.81 -61.88 45.06
C ALA A 164 33.94 -61.28 43.64
N GLU A 165 34.63 -61.99 42.73
CA GLU A 165 34.83 -61.58 41.34
C GLU A 165 33.54 -61.68 40.52
N VAL A 166 32.68 -62.65 40.86
CA VAL A 166 31.32 -62.76 40.29
C VAL A 166 30.46 -61.54 40.66
N ARG A 167 30.51 -61.09 41.91
CA ARG A 167 29.79 -59.87 42.34
C ARG A 167 30.35 -58.61 41.68
N GLU A 168 31.67 -58.48 41.56
CA GLU A 168 32.31 -57.36 40.85
C GLU A 168 31.88 -57.34 39.37
N ARG A 169 31.83 -58.50 38.72
CA ARG A 169 31.37 -58.64 37.34
C ARG A 169 29.91 -58.21 37.15
N GLU A 170 29.01 -58.62 38.05
CA GLU A 170 27.59 -58.24 38.00
C GLU A 170 27.39 -56.74 38.24
N GLU A 171 28.13 -56.15 39.20
CA GLU A 171 28.08 -54.71 39.47
C GLU A 171 28.60 -53.89 38.28
N LEU A 172 29.71 -54.31 37.66
CA LEU A 172 30.24 -53.67 36.45
C LEU A 172 29.28 -53.77 35.27
N LYS A 173 28.55 -54.90 35.12
CA LYS A 173 27.51 -55.03 34.09
C LYS A 173 26.36 -54.07 34.33
N ARG A 174 25.93 -53.91 35.60
CA ARG A 174 24.88 -52.95 35.98
C ARG A 174 25.30 -51.50 35.68
N GLN A 175 26.52 -51.12 36.07
CA GLN A 175 27.08 -49.80 35.79
C GLN A 175 27.21 -49.52 34.29
N VAL A 176 27.64 -50.51 33.50
CA VAL A 176 27.67 -50.37 32.03
C VAL A 176 26.28 -50.15 31.46
N GLN A 177 25.25 -50.84 31.98
CA GLN A 177 23.88 -50.68 31.52
C GLN A 177 23.31 -49.30 31.84
N GLU A 178 23.59 -48.76 33.04
CA GLU A 178 23.20 -47.40 33.43
C GLU A 178 23.86 -46.33 32.54
N VAL A 179 25.17 -46.44 32.30
CA VAL A 179 25.90 -45.52 31.42
C VAL A 179 25.42 -45.61 29.97
N LEU A 180 24.95 -46.78 29.50
CA LEU A 180 24.35 -46.90 28.17
C LEU A 180 23.02 -46.15 28.06
N LEU A 181 22.17 -46.17 29.10
CA LEU A 181 20.92 -45.41 29.12
C LEU A 181 21.20 -43.91 29.09
N GLU A 182 22.11 -43.42 29.93
CA GLU A 182 22.52 -42.01 29.90
C GLU A 182 23.08 -41.60 28.52
N ARG A 183 23.81 -42.50 27.85
CA ARG A 183 24.38 -42.26 26.52
C ARG A 183 23.27 -42.11 25.48
N GLU A 184 22.26 -42.97 25.52
CA GLU A 184 21.10 -42.89 24.63
C GLU A 184 20.30 -41.60 24.83
N GLU A 185 20.14 -41.14 26.07
CA GLU A 185 19.51 -39.86 26.38
C GLU A 185 20.28 -38.68 25.79
N ILE A 186 21.60 -38.65 25.95
CA ILE A 186 22.44 -37.58 25.37
C ILE A 186 22.33 -37.59 23.85
N LEU A 187 22.38 -38.75 23.21
CA LEU A 187 22.25 -38.88 21.74
C LEU A 187 20.89 -38.40 21.23
N LYS A 188 19.80 -38.68 21.95
CA LYS A 188 18.46 -38.14 21.60
C LYS A 188 18.45 -36.61 21.63
N ILE A 189 19.11 -36.01 22.62
CA ILE A 189 19.19 -34.56 22.72
C ILE A 189 20.08 -33.97 21.61
N GLU A 190 21.21 -34.60 21.29
CA GLU A 190 22.06 -34.18 20.16
C GLU A 190 21.32 -34.24 18.83
N TYR A 191 20.56 -35.31 18.59
CA TYR A 191 19.69 -35.42 17.42
C TYR A 191 18.64 -34.29 17.39
N GLY A 192 18.00 -34.00 18.52
CA GLY A 192 17.05 -32.90 18.65
C GLY A 192 17.67 -31.54 18.33
N ILE A 193 18.89 -31.27 18.81
CA ILE A 193 19.61 -30.02 18.51
C ILE A 193 19.95 -29.93 17.03
N ALA A 194 20.46 -31.01 16.42
CA ALA A 194 20.80 -31.02 15.00
C ALA A 194 19.58 -30.81 14.10
N GLU A 195 18.41 -31.36 14.48
CA GLU A 195 17.15 -31.13 13.78
C GLU A 195 16.72 -29.67 13.89
N MET A 196 16.76 -29.10 15.10
CA MET A 196 16.45 -27.68 15.31
C MET A 196 17.38 -26.78 14.50
N GLU A 197 18.68 -27.06 14.47
CA GLU A 197 19.65 -26.31 13.66
C GLU A 197 19.33 -26.38 12.17
N ARG A 198 18.87 -27.53 11.67
CA ARG A 198 18.41 -27.67 10.28
C ARG A 198 17.14 -26.85 10.01
N ILE A 199 16.17 -26.91 10.92
CA ILE A 199 14.93 -26.14 10.81
C ILE A 199 15.22 -24.64 10.81
N TYR A 200 16.06 -24.15 11.74
CA TYR A 200 16.44 -22.74 11.79
C TYR A 200 17.20 -22.30 10.54
N ARG A 201 18.14 -23.11 10.04
CA ARG A 201 18.82 -22.81 8.78
C ARG A 201 17.84 -22.72 7.60
N ASN A 202 16.87 -23.63 7.52
CA ASN A 202 15.85 -23.61 6.47
C ASN A 202 14.91 -22.39 6.59
N ILE A 203 14.53 -22.00 7.82
CA ILE A 203 13.72 -20.80 8.04
C ILE A 203 14.49 -19.56 7.61
N ILE A 204 15.76 -19.43 8.01
CA ILE A 204 16.59 -18.28 7.65
C ILE A 204 16.79 -18.19 6.14
N THR A 205 17.07 -19.30 5.45
CA THR A 205 17.22 -19.28 3.99
C THR A 205 15.92 -18.91 3.28
N THR A 206 14.78 -19.39 3.79
CA THR A 206 13.45 -19.04 3.26
C THR A 206 13.17 -17.55 3.47
N GLN A 207 13.40 -17.02 4.68
CA GLN A 207 13.23 -15.59 4.98
C GLN A 207 14.15 -14.71 4.15
N GLN A 208 15.42 -15.10 3.96
CA GLN A 208 16.35 -14.39 3.08
C GLN A 208 15.88 -14.38 1.63
N GLN A 209 15.30 -15.48 1.15
CA GLN A 209 14.76 -15.56 -0.20
C GLN A 209 13.51 -14.66 -0.37
N GLU A 210 12.63 -14.63 0.63
CA GLU A 210 11.46 -13.74 0.65
C GLU A 210 11.84 -12.25 0.70
N LEU A 211 12.87 -11.90 1.47
CA LEU A 211 13.37 -10.52 1.50
C LEU A 211 13.96 -10.13 0.14
N ARG A 212 14.77 -10.99 -0.47
CA ARG A 212 15.32 -10.75 -1.81
C ARG A 212 14.23 -10.60 -2.86
N SER A 213 13.19 -11.45 -2.84
CA SER A 213 12.09 -11.34 -3.81
C SER A 213 11.29 -10.04 -3.63
N LYS A 214 11.10 -9.59 -2.39
CA LYS A 214 10.49 -8.28 -2.09
C LYS A 214 11.38 -7.12 -2.56
N GLU A 215 12.68 -7.18 -2.31
CA GLU A 215 13.63 -6.17 -2.79
C GLU A 215 13.65 -6.09 -4.32
N ASP A 216 13.67 -7.23 -5.01
CA ASP A 216 13.68 -7.26 -6.47
C ASP A 216 12.34 -6.77 -7.05
N ALA A 217 11.22 -7.09 -6.41
CA ALA A 217 9.91 -6.53 -6.77
C ALA A 217 9.86 -5.01 -6.58
N LEU A 218 10.45 -4.48 -5.50
CA LEU A 218 10.56 -3.04 -5.26
C LEU A 218 11.48 -2.37 -6.28
N LYS A 219 12.64 -2.97 -6.59
CA LYS A 219 13.55 -2.49 -7.63
C LYS A 219 12.85 -2.44 -9.00
N ALA A 220 12.12 -3.50 -9.36
CA ALA A 220 11.36 -3.55 -10.61
C ALA A 220 10.28 -2.44 -10.66
N ARG A 221 9.58 -2.19 -9.55
CA ARG A 221 8.62 -1.08 -9.45
C ARG A 221 9.30 0.29 -9.59
N LEU A 222 10.44 0.49 -8.93
CA LEU A 222 11.22 1.74 -9.03
C LEU A 222 11.74 1.95 -10.45
N GLU A 223 12.20 0.90 -11.12
CA GLU A 223 12.58 0.96 -12.53
C GLU A 223 11.38 1.26 -13.44
N GLY A 224 10.21 0.69 -13.13
CA GLY A 224 8.95 1.03 -13.78
C GLY A 224 8.61 2.52 -13.66
N PHE A 225 8.64 3.05 -12.43
CA PHE A 225 8.43 4.48 -12.20
C PHE A 225 9.47 5.36 -12.88
N ARG A 226 10.75 4.98 -12.86
CA ARG A 226 11.81 5.73 -13.57
C ARG A 226 11.55 5.76 -15.08
N LYS A 227 11.14 4.64 -15.67
CA LYS A 227 10.79 4.58 -17.10
C LYS A 227 9.56 5.43 -17.40
N GLU A 228 8.53 5.38 -16.56
CA GLU A 228 7.31 6.19 -16.75
C GLU A 228 7.60 7.69 -16.61
N ILE A 229 8.43 8.09 -15.64
CA ILE A 229 8.89 9.47 -15.49
C ILE A 229 9.68 9.88 -16.75
N GLY A 230 10.62 9.06 -17.20
CA GLY A 230 11.39 9.33 -18.42
C GLY A 230 10.50 9.46 -19.67
N MET A 231 9.48 8.62 -19.82
CA MET A 231 8.50 8.73 -20.90
C MET A 231 7.71 10.03 -20.82
N ARG A 232 7.20 10.39 -19.63
CA ARG A 232 6.48 11.65 -19.44
C ARG A 232 7.35 12.87 -19.66
N ASP A 233 8.61 12.84 -19.26
CA ASP A 233 9.55 13.93 -19.49
C ASP A 233 9.86 14.08 -20.99
N ALA A 234 10.02 12.97 -21.71
CA ALA A 234 10.17 12.99 -23.17
C ALA A 234 8.92 13.51 -23.88
N GLU A 235 7.73 13.13 -23.43
CA GLU A 235 6.46 13.67 -23.95
C GLU A 235 6.33 15.18 -23.69
N ARG A 236 6.66 15.64 -22.48
CA ARG A 236 6.68 17.08 -22.15
C ARG A 236 7.68 17.84 -23.02
N GLN A 237 8.87 17.29 -23.25
CA GLN A 237 9.86 17.88 -24.14
C GLN A 237 9.34 17.96 -25.58
N ALA A 238 8.73 16.90 -26.09
CA ALA A 238 8.15 16.89 -27.44
C ALA A 238 7.00 17.90 -27.59
N ILE A 239 6.19 18.11 -26.55
CA ILE A 239 5.16 19.15 -26.54
C ILE A 239 5.80 20.54 -26.54
N ALA A 240 6.79 20.78 -25.67
CA ALA A 240 7.51 22.05 -25.61
C ALA A 240 8.19 22.40 -26.94
N ASP A 241 8.79 21.43 -27.63
CA ASP A 241 9.38 21.62 -28.95
C ASP A 241 8.33 22.00 -30.01
N ARG A 242 7.15 21.37 -29.96
CA ARG A 242 6.02 21.71 -30.83
C ARG A 242 5.47 23.10 -30.54
N GLU A 243 5.35 23.49 -29.28
CA GLU A 243 4.94 24.83 -28.87
C GLU A 243 5.91 25.89 -29.42
N GLN A 244 7.22 25.68 -29.26
CA GLN A 244 8.22 26.59 -29.83
C GLN A 244 8.14 26.70 -31.36
N GLU A 245 7.88 25.59 -32.05
CA GLU A 245 7.70 25.59 -33.50
C GLU A 245 6.43 26.34 -33.93
N LEU A 246 5.33 26.16 -33.19
CA LEU A 246 4.08 26.90 -33.42
C LEU A 246 4.28 28.40 -33.15
N GLU A 247 4.97 28.78 -32.08
CA GLU A 247 5.30 30.18 -31.78
C GLU A 247 6.17 30.83 -32.87
N ARG A 248 7.12 30.07 -33.46
CA ARG A 248 7.91 30.57 -34.60
C ARG A 248 7.04 30.79 -35.82
N ARG A 249 6.12 29.86 -36.11
CA ARG A 249 5.18 29.98 -37.23
C ARG A 249 4.21 31.13 -37.04
N GLU A 250 3.67 31.29 -35.83
CA GLU A 250 2.79 32.39 -35.48
C GLU A 250 3.49 33.73 -35.68
N ARG A 251 4.70 33.91 -35.16
CA ARG A 251 5.50 35.12 -35.39
C ARG A 251 5.73 35.40 -36.88
N ALA A 252 6.08 34.38 -37.65
CA ALA A 252 6.27 34.52 -39.10
C ALA A 252 4.95 34.89 -39.84
N LEU A 253 3.81 34.40 -39.37
CA LEU A 253 2.50 34.76 -39.91
C LEU A 253 2.09 36.18 -39.51
N GLN A 254 2.32 36.58 -38.26
CA GLN A 254 2.09 37.95 -37.77
C GLN A 254 2.92 38.96 -38.56
N GLU A 255 4.19 38.68 -38.84
CA GLU A 255 5.03 39.52 -39.70
C GLU A 255 4.49 39.63 -41.13
N LYS A 256 3.94 38.53 -41.68
CA LYS A 256 3.31 38.55 -43.01
C LYS A 256 2.01 39.36 -43.00
N LEU A 257 1.19 39.23 -41.96
CA LEU A 257 -0.03 40.01 -41.78
C LEU A 257 0.29 41.50 -41.68
N ALA A 258 1.25 41.90 -40.86
CA ALA A 258 1.70 43.28 -40.76
C ALA A 258 2.16 43.84 -42.12
N LYS A 259 2.94 43.07 -42.90
CA LYS A 259 3.33 43.48 -44.27
C LYS A 259 2.15 43.61 -45.23
N LEU A 260 1.11 42.79 -45.08
CA LEU A 260 -0.10 42.87 -45.90
C LEU A 260 -0.97 44.07 -45.49
N GLU A 261 -1.10 44.33 -44.19
CA GLU A 261 -1.78 45.51 -43.64
C GLU A 261 -1.09 46.80 -44.07
N ASP A 262 0.24 46.87 -44.05
CA ASP A 262 0.99 48.01 -44.61
C ASP A 262 0.72 48.20 -46.11
N ARG A 263 0.60 47.09 -46.87
CA ARG A 263 0.28 47.13 -48.31
C ARG A 263 -1.17 47.55 -48.59
N THR A 264 -2.12 47.24 -47.71
CA THR A 264 -3.53 47.65 -47.86
C THR A 264 -3.81 49.03 -47.28
N SER A 265 -3.02 49.47 -46.30
CA SER A 265 -3.06 50.82 -45.70
C SER A 265 -2.35 51.87 -46.55
N ALA A 266 -1.37 51.45 -47.37
CA ALA A 266 -0.83 52.30 -48.43
C ALA A 266 -1.97 52.74 -49.37
N PRO A 267 -2.15 54.05 -49.63
CA PRO A 267 -3.25 54.54 -50.45
C PRO A 267 -3.17 53.88 -51.84
N ALA A 268 -4.27 53.26 -52.25
CA ALA A 268 -4.42 52.63 -53.55
C ALA A 268 -4.05 53.61 -54.68
N ALA A 269 -2.82 53.52 -55.17
CA ALA A 269 -2.47 53.98 -56.50
C ALA A 269 -3.20 53.04 -57.47
N VAL A 270 -4.45 53.40 -57.78
CA VAL A 270 -5.28 52.76 -58.80
C VAL A 270 -4.52 52.83 -60.13
N THR A 271 -3.83 51.74 -60.44
CA THR A 271 -3.35 51.44 -61.79
C THR A 271 -4.15 50.20 -62.20
N PRO A 272 -4.98 50.27 -63.25
CA PRO A 272 -5.77 49.12 -63.66
C PRO A 272 -4.82 47.98 -64.10
N PRO A 273 -5.01 46.75 -63.63
CA PRO A 273 -4.17 45.64 -64.07
C PRO A 273 -4.43 45.33 -65.55
N PRO A 274 -3.40 45.02 -66.36
CA PRO A 274 -3.62 44.35 -67.62
C PRO A 274 -4.11 42.93 -67.32
N ASN A 275 -5.16 42.51 -68.03
CA ASN A 275 -5.73 41.17 -67.99
C ASN A 275 -4.64 40.08 -67.94
N PRO A 276 -4.63 39.18 -66.94
CA PRO A 276 -4.04 37.88 -67.09
C PRO A 276 -5.07 36.96 -67.74
N VAL A 277 -4.98 36.79 -69.05
CA VAL A 277 -5.38 35.52 -69.67
C VAL A 277 -4.29 34.53 -69.29
N GLY A 278 -4.60 33.61 -68.38
CA GLY A 278 -3.61 32.64 -67.91
C GLY A 278 -4.17 31.75 -66.80
N GLU A 279 -4.82 30.68 -67.22
CA GLU A 279 -4.77 29.36 -66.57
C GLU A 279 -4.96 29.35 -65.05
N GLY A 280 -6.24 29.42 -64.63
CA GLY A 280 -6.61 28.60 -63.50
C GLY A 280 -6.37 27.14 -63.91
N GLU A 281 -5.31 26.52 -63.41
CA GLU A 281 -5.14 25.07 -63.46
C GLU A 281 -6.31 24.44 -62.70
N ALA A 282 -7.41 24.24 -63.43
CA ALA A 282 -8.46 23.34 -63.04
C ALA A 282 -7.80 21.98 -62.92
N VAL A 283 -7.55 21.54 -61.68
CA VAL A 283 -7.04 20.21 -61.36
C VAL A 283 -7.83 19.22 -62.20
N THR A 284 -7.17 18.66 -63.21
CA THR A 284 -7.87 17.78 -64.15
C THR A 284 -8.26 16.54 -63.35
N ARG A 285 -9.38 15.91 -63.73
CA ARG A 285 -9.89 14.70 -63.06
C ARG A 285 -8.81 13.63 -62.90
N GLU A 286 -7.84 13.60 -63.80
CA GLU A 286 -6.69 12.69 -63.78
C GLU A 286 -5.70 13.02 -62.66
N GLN A 287 -5.39 14.30 -62.42
CA GLN A 287 -4.54 14.73 -61.30
C GLN A 287 -5.21 14.44 -59.95
N TRP A 288 -6.54 14.59 -59.87
CA TRP A 288 -7.29 14.23 -58.66
C TRP A 288 -7.31 12.72 -58.40
N LEU A 289 -7.50 11.91 -59.45
CA LEU A 289 -7.45 10.44 -59.34
C LEU A 289 -6.04 9.93 -59.02
N ALA A 290 -4.99 10.60 -59.50
CA ALA A 290 -3.60 10.30 -59.14
C ALA A 290 -3.34 10.59 -57.66
N ALA A 291 -3.72 11.76 -57.17
CA ALA A 291 -3.61 12.10 -55.74
C ALA A 291 -4.41 11.14 -54.84
N GLN A 292 -5.59 10.69 -55.30
CA GLN A 292 -6.40 9.71 -54.57
C GLN A 292 -5.74 8.33 -54.51
N ARG A 293 -5.04 7.90 -55.57
CA ARG A 293 -4.25 6.66 -55.57
C ARG A 293 -3.03 6.78 -54.66
N ASP A 294 -2.33 7.91 -54.68
CA ASP A 294 -1.18 8.14 -53.81
C ASP A 294 -1.58 8.10 -52.32
N ILE A 295 -2.76 8.62 -51.97
CA ILE A 295 -3.32 8.52 -50.62
C ILE A 295 -3.68 7.07 -50.27
N GLN A 296 -4.26 6.31 -51.19
CA GLN A 296 -4.55 4.88 -50.96
C GLN A 296 -3.28 4.05 -50.78
N ASP A 297 -2.24 4.31 -51.58
CA ASP A 297 -0.96 3.63 -51.47
C ASP A 297 -0.21 4.01 -50.19
N ALA A 298 -0.33 5.27 -49.74
CA ALA A 298 0.20 5.70 -48.45
C ALA A 298 -0.51 5.00 -47.27
N LEU A 299 -1.84 4.85 -47.34
CA LEU A 299 -2.62 4.13 -46.33
C LEU A 299 -2.33 2.62 -46.32
N LEU A 300 -2.09 2.01 -47.49
CA LEU A 300 -1.69 0.61 -47.59
C LEU A 300 -0.27 0.37 -47.10
N LYS A 301 0.66 1.31 -47.32
CA LYS A 301 2.02 1.27 -46.75
C LYS A 301 2.00 1.41 -45.23
N LEU A 302 1.16 2.28 -44.68
CA LEU A 302 0.91 2.39 -43.23
C LEU A 302 0.33 1.10 -42.63
N ARG A 303 -0.50 0.38 -43.40
CA ARG A 303 -1.04 -0.93 -43.02
C ARG A 303 0.00 -2.06 -43.13
N GLY A 304 0.90 -2.01 -44.12
CA GLY A 304 1.99 -2.96 -44.29
C GLY A 304 3.12 -2.79 -43.27
N THR A 305 3.32 -1.59 -42.73
CA THR A 305 4.24 -1.35 -41.60
C THR A 305 3.69 -1.80 -40.25
N ALA A 306 2.43 -2.29 -40.21
CA ALA A 306 1.81 -2.87 -39.02
C ALA A 306 1.95 -4.41 -38.97
N GLU A 307 2.93 -4.99 -39.66
CA GLU A 307 3.46 -6.32 -39.33
C GLU A 307 4.40 -6.22 -38.12
N GLY A 308 3.89 -5.66 -37.02
CA GLY A 308 4.43 -5.95 -35.71
C GLY A 308 4.01 -7.37 -35.38
N GLU A 309 4.99 -8.25 -35.19
CA GLU A 309 4.81 -9.61 -34.68
C GLU A 309 3.79 -9.56 -33.53
N ILE A 310 2.58 -10.10 -33.76
CA ILE A 310 1.60 -10.23 -32.70
C ILE A 310 2.15 -11.31 -31.78
N ILE A 311 2.95 -10.89 -30.80
CA ILE A 311 3.27 -11.69 -29.65
C ILE A 311 1.94 -11.90 -28.94
N LEU A 312 1.28 -13.00 -29.28
CA LEU A 312 0.10 -13.48 -28.58
C LEU A 312 0.46 -13.51 -27.10
N PRO A 313 -0.19 -12.70 -26.25
CA PRO A 313 0.14 -12.65 -24.84
C PRO A 313 -0.04 -14.07 -24.29
N THR A 314 0.91 -14.53 -23.49
CA THR A 314 0.80 -15.81 -22.79
C THR A 314 -0.55 -15.88 -22.06
N ALA A 315 -1.11 -17.07 -21.87
CA ALA A 315 -2.43 -17.25 -21.27
C ALA A 315 -2.56 -16.58 -19.88
N GLU A 316 -1.43 -16.39 -19.18
CA GLU A 316 -1.33 -15.65 -17.92
C GLU A 316 -1.41 -14.13 -18.14
N GLY A 317 -0.68 -13.58 -19.13
CA GLY A 317 -0.78 -12.17 -19.48
C GLY A 317 -2.17 -11.76 -19.98
N LEU A 318 -2.89 -12.66 -20.66
CA LEU A 318 -4.30 -12.41 -21.03
C LEU A 318 -5.24 -12.37 -19.83
N ARG A 319 -4.96 -13.14 -18.76
CA ARG A 319 -5.75 -13.09 -17.52
C ARG A 319 -5.48 -11.82 -16.74
N ASP A 320 -4.22 -11.43 -16.62
CA ASP A 320 -3.84 -10.19 -15.92
C ASP A 320 -4.36 -8.95 -16.64
N LEU A 321 -4.27 -8.92 -17.98
CA LEU A 321 -4.87 -7.86 -18.78
C LEU A 321 -6.40 -7.82 -18.61
N ARG A 322 -7.06 -8.98 -18.57
CA ARG A 322 -8.51 -9.03 -18.36
C ARG A 322 -8.92 -8.53 -16.97
N MET A 323 -8.16 -8.87 -15.93
CA MET A 323 -8.38 -8.37 -14.56
C MET A 323 -8.14 -6.85 -14.49
N ARG A 324 -7.12 -6.34 -15.17
CA ARG A 324 -6.83 -4.91 -15.24
C ARG A 324 -7.92 -4.16 -16.01
N VAL A 325 -8.43 -4.75 -17.09
CA VAL A 325 -9.56 -4.18 -17.85
C VAL A 325 -10.82 -4.15 -17.00
N THR A 326 -11.15 -5.20 -16.26
CA THR A 326 -12.31 -5.19 -15.36
C THR A 326 -12.15 -4.17 -14.23
N GLU A 327 -10.95 -4.02 -13.66
CA GLU A 327 -10.67 -3.00 -12.64
C GLU A 327 -10.83 -1.58 -13.20
N LEU A 328 -10.36 -1.35 -14.43
CA LEU A 328 -10.53 -0.07 -15.12
C LEU A 328 -12.00 0.20 -15.48
N GLU A 329 -12.75 -0.82 -15.90
CA GLU A 329 -14.19 -0.73 -16.15
C GLU A 329 -14.95 -0.34 -14.87
N GLU A 330 -14.65 -0.97 -13.73
CA GLU A 330 -15.24 -0.62 -12.43
C GLU A 330 -14.88 0.81 -11.99
N LEU A 331 -13.65 1.27 -12.24
CA LEU A 331 -13.24 2.64 -11.95
C LEU A 331 -13.93 3.66 -12.86
N LEU A 332 -14.14 3.32 -14.13
CA LEU A 332 -14.89 4.16 -15.05
C LEU A 332 -16.36 4.25 -14.66
N GLU A 333 -16.96 3.14 -14.21
CA GLU A 333 -18.34 3.13 -13.72
C GLU A 333 -18.50 3.99 -12.47
N LYS A 334 -17.59 3.86 -11.49
CA LYS A 334 -17.58 4.72 -10.29
C LYS A 334 -17.40 6.20 -10.64
N ASN A 335 -16.51 6.51 -11.58
CA ASN A 335 -16.28 7.89 -12.00
C ASN A 335 -17.51 8.46 -12.74
N ALA A 336 -18.19 7.64 -13.55
CA ALA A 336 -19.44 8.04 -14.20
C ALA A 336 -20.57 8.27 -13.18
N GLU A 337 -20.67 7.45 -12.13
CA GLU A 337 -21.61 7.65 -11.02
C GLU A 337 -21.31 8.94 -10.23
N GLU A 338 -20.03 9.21 -9.94
CA GLU A 338 -19.61 10.44 -9.26
C GLU A 338 -19.87 11.68 -10.12
N GLN A 339 -19.59 11.62 -11.42
CA GLN A 339 -19.94 12.67 -12.37
C GLN A 339 -21.45 12.90 -12.40
N GLY A 340 -22.26 11.85 -12.48
CA GLY A 340 -23.72 11.96 -12.44
C GLY A 340 -24.23 12.58 -11.13
N ARG A 341 -23.63 12.23 -9.98
CA ARG A 341 -23.97 12.82 -8.68
C ARG A 341 -23.63 14.31 -8.65
N LEU A 342 -22.44 14.69 -9.09
CA LEU A 342 -22.00 16.08 -9.14
C LEU A 342 -22.84 16.91 -10.13
N GLU A 343 -23.20 16.34 -11.28
CA GLU A 343 -24.08 16.99 -12.25
C GLU A 343 -25.49 17.21 -11.66
N ALA A 344 -26.02 16.25 -10.90
CA ALA A 344 -27.29 16.41 -10.20
C ALA A 344 -27.21 17.50 -9.13
N GLU A 345 -26.14 17.54 -8.32
CA GLU A 345 -25.92 18.59 -7.32
C GLU A 345 -25.81 19.98 -7.97
N VAL A 346 -25.07 20.11 -9.08
CA VAL A 346 -24.96 21.36 -9.84
C VAL A 346 -26.30 21.75 -10.46
N ALA A 347 -27.09 20.78 -10.94
CA ALA A 347 -28.42 21.04 -11.47
C ALA A 347 -29.38 21.55 -10.38
N GLU A 348 -29.33 21.00 -9.17
CA GLU A 348 -30.08 21.51 -8.02
C GLU A 348 -29.65 22.92 -7.63
N LEU A 349 -28.34 23.20 -7.60
CA LEU A 349 -27.83 24.55 -7.31
C LEU A 349 -28.29 25.57 -8.36
N ARG A 350 -28.25 25.20 -9.65
CA ARG A 350 -28.73 26.06 -10.76
C ARG A 350 -30.23 26.37 -10.70
N LYS A 351 -31.05 25.57 -10.02
CA LYS A 351 -32.47 25.90 -9.81
C LYS A 351 -32.67 27.10 -8.89
N TRP A 352 -31.71 27.39 -8.01
CA TRP A 352 -31.79 28.53 -7.09
C TRP A 352 -31.28 29.84 -7.73
N ASP A 353 -30.49 29.77 -8.80
CA ASP A 353 -30.01 30.93 -9.54
C ASP A 353 -31.13 31.89 -10.02
N PRO A 354 -32.25 31.44 -10.62
CA PRO A 354 -33.33 32.35 -11.02
C PRO A 354 -33.99 33.02 -9.82
N THR A 355 -34.25 32.29 -8.73
CA THR A 355 -34.82 32.86 -7.51
C THR A 355 -33.87 33.86 -6.85
N LEU A 356 -32.57 33.60 -6.86
CA LEU A 356 -31.55 34.53 -6.38
C LEU A 356 -31.51 35.80 -7.25
N ARG A 357 -31.61 35.67 -8.57
CA ARG A 357 -31.67 36.83 -9.48
C ARG A 357 -32.92 37.68 -9.24
N GLU A 358 -34.08 37.06 -9.06
CA GLU A 358 -35.33 37.77 -8.75
C GLU A 358 -35.22 38.53 -7.42
N VAL A 359 -34.75 37.87 -6.36
CA VAL A 359 -34.57 38.51 -5.05
C VAL A 359 -33.51 39.62 -5.10
N LEU A 360 -32.41 39.43 -5.83
CA LEU A 360 -31.36 40.45 -5.98
C LEU A 360 -31.83 41.66 -6.79
N ALA A 361 -32.67 41.45 -7.81
CA ALA A 361 -33.31 42.53 -8.58
C ALA A 361 -34.30 43.32 -7.73
N GLU A 362 -35.12 42.65 -6.90
CA GLU A 362 -36.00 43.33 -5.94
C GLU A 362 -35.19 44.13 -4.90
N ILE A 363 -34.05 43.59 -4.44
CA ILE A 363 -33.14 44.31 -3.55
C ILE A 363 -32.54 45.53 -4.26
N ASP A 364 -32.14 45.44 -5.53
CA ASP A 364 -31.61 46.57 -6.30
C ASP A 364 -32.67 47.69 -6.46
N ASP A 365 -33.90 47.31 -6.81
CA ASP A 365 -35.04 48.22 -6.90
C ASP A 365 -35.37 48.91 -5.58
N LEU A 366 -35.18 48.23 -4.45
CA LEU A 366 -35.34 48.79 -3.12
C LEU A 366 -34.17 49.72 -2.76
N LEU A 367 -32.94 49.34 -3.10
CA LEU A 367 -31.74 50.18 -2.92
C LEU A 367 -31.83 51.49 -3.72
N GLY A 368 -32.44 51.46 -4.91
CA GLY A 368 -32.71 52.65 -5.73
C GLY A 368 -33.76 53.62 -5.14
N LYS A 369 -34.57 53.18 -4.19
CA LYS A 369 -35.62 54.00 -3.53
C LYS A 369 -35.17 54.64 -2.21
N LEU A 370 -33.96 54.34 -1.74
CA LEU A 370 -33.43 54.89 -0.49
C LEU A 370 -32.88 56.32 -0.67
N PRO A 371 -32.83 57.13 0.41
CA PRO A 371 -32.22 58.47 0.36
C PRO A 371 -30.71 58.42 0.06
N ASP A 372 -30.22 59.37 -0.74
CA ASP A 372 -28.81 59.47 -1.18
C ASP A 372 -27.77 59.44 -0.05
N ALA A 373 -28.16 59.88 1.15
CA ALA A 373 -27.29 59.89 2.33
C ALA A 373 -26.97 58.47 2.84
N ASP A 374 -27.90 57.53 2.70
CA ASP A 374 -27.74 56.16 3.18
C ASP A 374 -27.17 55.24 2.08
N ILE A 375 -27.45 55.53 0.81
CA ILE A 375 -26.78 54.90 -0.34
C ILE A 375 -25.25 55.11 -0.26
N LYS A 376 -24.80 56.33 0.07
CA LYS A 376 -23.36 56.64 0.22
C LYS A 376 -22.69 55.91 1.40
N LYS A 377 -23.44 55.57 2.45
CA LYS A 377 -22.95 54.76 3.57
C LYS A 377 -22.88 53.28 3.18
N PHE A 378 -23.90 52.78 2.49
CA PHE A 378 -23.96 51.40 2.01
C PHE A 378 -22.90 51.09 0.97
N ALA A 379 -22.67 51.98 0.00
CA ALA A 379 -21.63 51.84 -1.03
C ALA A 379 -20.19 51.77 -0.46
N ARG A 380 -19.98 52.28 0.77
CA ARG A 380 -18.69 52.19 1.49
C ARG A 380 -18.58 50.96 2.38
N SER A 381 -19.66 50.18 2.52
CA SER A 381 -19.70 48.99 3.36
C SER A 381 -19.15 47.75 2.65
N GLU A 382 -18.59 46.82 3.42
CA GLU A 382 -18.13 45.53 2.90
C GLU A 382 -19.27 44.66 2.34
N SER A 383 -20.50 44.89 2.80
CA SER A 383 -21.70 44.19 2.30
C SER A 383 -22.02 44.57 0.85
N PHE A 384 -21.73 45.81 0.44
CA PHE A 384 -21.90 46.23 -0.95
C PHE A 384 -20.90 45.56 -1.89
N LYS A 385 -19.65 45.34 -1.46
CA LYS A 385 -18.65 44.59 -2.25
C LYS A 385 -19.09 43.14 -2.50
N LYS A 386 -19.61 42.48 -1.46
CA LYS A 386 -20.16 41.12 -1.59
C LYS A 386 -21.38 41.08 -2.50
N TYR A 387 -22.22 42.10 -2.44
CA TYR A 387 -23.38 42.26 -3.33
C TYR A 387 -22.94 42.49 -4.78
N SER A 388 -21.98 43.39 -5.05
CA SER A 388 -21.46 43.65 -6.39
C SER A 388 -20.75 42.43 -6.99
N GLU A 389 -19.98 41.70 -6.20
CA GLU A 389 -19.35 40.44 -6.63
C GLU A 389 -20.40 39.37 -6.97
N LEU A 390 -21.52 39.32 -6.26
CA LEU A 390 -22.63 38.40 -6.56
C LEU A 390 -23.39 38.82 -7.82
N MET A 391 -23.61 40.12 -8.03
CA MET A 391 -24.24 40.67 -9.25
C MET A 391 -23.36 40.41 -10.49
N GLU A 392 -22.06 40.67 -10.40
CA GLU A 392 -21.08 40.40 -11.48
C GLU A 392 -21.03 38.91 -11.85
N ARG A 393 -21.05 38.01 -10.86
CA ARG A 393 -21.05 36.56 -11.10
C ARG A 393 -22.34 36.06 -11.76
N LEU A 394 -23.47 36.71 -11.50
CA LEU A 394 -24.76 36.37 -12.07
C LEU A 394 -25.03 37.07 -13.41
N GLY A 395 -24.19 38.03 -13.81
CA GLY A 395 -24.26 38.77 -15.08
C GLY A 395 -25.39 39.81 -15.12
N LEU A 396 -25.74 40.39 -13.97
CA LEU A 396 -26.74 41.43 -13.81
C LEU A 396 -26.12 42.82 -13.65
#